data_AF-A0A7R9VFY8-F1
#
_entry.id   AF-A0A7R9VFY8-F1
#
_cell.length_a   1.000
_cell.length_b   1.000
_cell.length_c   1.000
_cell.angle_alpha   90.00
_cell.angle_beta   90.00
_cell.angle_gamma   90.00
#
_symmetry.space_group_name_H-M   'P 1'
#
loop_
_entity.id
_entity.type
_entity.pdbx_description
1 polymer ?
#
loop_
_entity_poly.entity_id
_entity_poly.type
_entity_poly.pdbx_seq_one_letter_code
_entity_poly.pdbx_strand_id
1 'polypeptide(L)'
;MPSIIMLTPAEAEVDVEVRYEDQLGINEFGRLNNKKQELKAELSVLEKEAEALVDAEEAATMIVDEEAEGAIRILLGDVFIDSTPEAAEEHVAGLRERLEKRE
;
A
#
# COMPACT_ATOMS: atom_id res chain seq x y z
N MET A 1 1.43 -41.42 24.08
CA MET A 1 0.62 -40.19 24.17
C MET A 1 1.53 -39.09 24.66
N PRO A 2 1.70 -37.97 23.93
CA PRO A 2 2.62 -36.91 24.34
C PRO A 2 2.03 -36.15 25.54
N SER A 3 2.86 -35.93 26.56
CA SER A 3 2.50 -35.23 27.79
C SER A 3 2.08 -33.80 27.49
N ILE A 4 0.85 -33.47 27.85
CA ILE A 4 0.36 -32.09 27.92
C ILE A 4 1.09 -31.43 29.08
N ILE A 5 2.02 -30.52 28.79
CA ILE A 5 2.60 -29.62 29.78
C ILE A 5 1.45 -28.71 30.23
N MET A 6 0.85 -29.01 31.37
CA MET A 6 -0.05 -28.07 32.04
C MET A 6 0.78 -26.90 32.52
N LEU A 7 0.67 -25.77 31.83
CA LEU A 7 1.18 -24.50 32.29
C LEU A 7 0.40 -24.12 33.55
N THR A 8 1.03 -24.28 34.72
CA THR A 8 0.42 -23.91 36.00
C THR A 8 0.30 -22.39 36.09
N PRO A 9 -0.81 -21.83 36.62
CA PRO A 9 -1.06 -20.38 36.68
C PRO A 9 -0.09 -19.60 37.60
N ALA A 10 0.87 -20.27 38.25
CA ALA A 10 1.85 -19.64 39.13
C ALA A 10 2.97 -18.89 38.37
N GLU A 11 3.13 -19.09 37.07
CA GLU A 11 4.11 -18.34 36.25
C GLU A 11 3.51 -17.05 35.63
N ALA A 12 2.23 -16.78 35.85
CA ALA A 12 1.51 -15.66 35.21
C ALA A 12 1.62 -14.32 35.94
N GLU A 13 2.16 -14.29 37.16
CA GLU A 13 2.30 -13.07 37.97
C GLU A 13 3.72 -12.95 38.53
N VAL A 14 4.72 -12.97 37.65
CA VAL A 14 5.97 -12.29 38.00
C VAL A 14 5.65 -10.80 37.85
N ASP A 15 5.30 -10.15 38.96
CA ASP A 15 5.20 -8.70 39.06
C ASP A 15 6.63 -8.14 38.90
N VAL A 16 7.08 -8.07 37.64
CA VAL A 16 8.39 -7.54 37.28
C VAL A 16 8.30 -6.05 37.53
N GLU A 17 8.96 -5.57 38.59
CA GLU A 17 9.12 -4.14 38.83
C GLU A 17 9.74 -3.48 37.60
N VAL A 18 8.92 -2.74 36.85
CA VAL A 18 9.33 -1.99 35.66
C VAL A 18 10.23 -0.84 36.14
N ARG A 19 11.52 -0.90 35.79
CA ARG A 19 12.45 0.17 36.14
C ARG A 19 12.18 1.38 35.24
N TYR A 20 12.62 2.55 35.69
CA TYR A 20 12.47 3.78 34.90
C TYR A 20 13.07 3.66 33.49
N GLU A 21 14.19 2.94 33.35
CA GLU A 21 14.82 2.65 32.06
C GLU A 21 13.94 1.76 31.16
N ASP A 22 13.24 0.78 31.74
CA ASP A 22 12.30 -0.07 31.02
C ASP A 22 11.10 0.75 30.52
N GLN A 23 10.62 1.70 31.33
CA GLN A 23 9.53 2.60 30.92
C GLN A 23 9.92 3.49 29.75
N LEU A 24 11.17 3.98 29.71
CA LEU A 24 11.69 4.72 28.55
C LEU A 24 11.75 3.83 27.31
N GLY A 25 12.20 2.58 27.47
CA GLY A 25 12.22 1.58 26.40
C GLY A 25 10.82 1.26 25.87
N ILE A 26 9.85 1.08 26.76
CA ILE A 26 8.43 0.85 26.41
C ILE A 26 7.86 2.03 25.64
N ASN A 27 8.12 3.26 26.09
CA ASN A 27 7.63 4.46 25.43
C ASN A 27 8.25 4.63 24.04
N GLU A 28 9.56 4.39 23.91
CA GLU A 28 10.24 4.47 22.62
C GLU A 28 9.76 3.38 21.66
N PHE A 29 9.61 2.15 22.16
CA PHE A 29 9.06 1.05 21.38
C PHE A 29 7.64 1.37 20.89
N GLY A 30 6.77 1.88 21.77
CA GLY A 30 5.40 2.28 21.41
C GLY A 30 5.40 3.33 20.29
N ARG A 31 6.23 4.37 20.42
CA ARG A 31 6.35 5.43 19.41
C ARG A 31 6.85 4.89 18.07
N LEU A 32 7.91 4.11 18.08
CA LEU A 32 8.49 3.52 16.86
C LEU A 32 7.55 2.52 16.21
N ASN A 33 6.85 1.71 17.01
CA ASN A 33 5.90 0.74 16.50
C ASN A 33 4.69 1.41 15.84
N ASN A 34 4.15 2.48 16.44
CA ASN A 34 3.09 3.27 15.82
C ASN A 34 3.55 3.86 14.49
N LYS A 35 4.72 4.51 14.46
CA LYS A 35 5.28 5.06 13.23
C LYS A 35 5.51 3.99 12.15
N LYS A 36 5.97 2.81 12.54
CA LYS A 36 6.14 1.67 11.63
C LYS A 36 4.80 1.20 11.06
N GLN A 37 3.74 1.16 11.87
CA GLN A 37 2.40 0.77 11.41
C GLN A 37 1.82 1.81 10.45
N GLU A 38 1.98 3.10 10.75
CA GLU A 38 1.59 4.19 9.85
C GLU A 38 2.29 4.09 8.49
N LEU A 39 3.62 3.96 8.49
CA LEU A 39 4.39 3.83 7.25
C LEU A 39 4.01 2.56 6.46
N LYS A 40 3.72 1.45 7.13
CA LYS A 40 3.24 0.23 6.46
C LYS A 40 1.85 0.40 5.85
N ALA A 41 0.96 1.15 6.51
CA ALA A 41 -0.36 1.43 5.99
C ALA A 41 -0.26 2.34 4.75
N GLU A 42 0.58 3.37 4.80
CA GLU A 42 0.86 4.25 3.66
C GLU A 42 1.45 3.48 2.48
N LEU A 43 2.44 2.62 2.73
CA LEU A 43 3.03 1.77 1.69
C LEU A 43 1.97 0.86 1.05
N SER A 44 1.10 0.23 1.85
CA SER A 44 0.04 -0.64 1.32
C SER A 44 -0.99 0.12 0.47
N VAL A 45 -1.25 1.40 0.77
CA VAL A 45 -2.11 2.24 -0.08
C VAL A 45 -1.41 2.54 -1.40
N LEU A 46 -0.14 2.95 -1.35
CA LEU A 46 0.65 3.24 -2.55
C LEU A 46 0.82 2.00 -3.44
N GLU A 47 1.06 0.82 -2.86
CA GLU A 47 1.14 -0.46 -3.60
C GLU A 47 -0.17 -0.74 -4.35
N LYS A 48 -1.33 -0.51 -3.72
CA LYS A 48 -2.64 -0.67 -4.38
C LYS A 48 -2.88 0.35 -5.48
N GLU A 49 -2.45 1.59 -5.28
CA GLU A 49 -2.55 2.63 -6.32
C GLU A 49 -1.67 2.27 -7.52
N ALA A 50 -0.48 1.70 -7.28
CA ALA A 50 0.40 1.22 -8.34
C ALA A 50 -0.21 0.03 -9.10
N GLU A 51 -0.74 -0.97 -8.39
CA GLU A 51 -1.47 -2.09 -9.02
C GLU A 51 -2.64 -1.60 -9.87
N ALA A 52 -3.46 -0.69 -9.33
CA ALA A 52 -4.60 -0.14 -10.05
C ALA A 52 -4.20 0.61 -11.35
N LEU A 53 -3.02 1.22 -11.37
CA LEU A 53 -2.51 1.89 -12.58
C LEU A 53 -1.98 0.90 -13.61
N VAL A 54 -1.34 -0.19 -13.19
CA VAL A 54 -0.93 -1.27 -14.11
C VAL A 54 -2.17 -1.91 -14.73
N ASP A 55 -3.20 -2.21 -13.93
CA ASP A 55 -4.46 -2.74 -14.44
C ASP A 55 -5.13 -1.76 -15.42
N ALA A 56 -5.06 -0.45 -15.16
CA ALA A 56 -5.59 0.57 -16.05
C ALA A 56 -4.78 0.70 -17.36
N GLU A 57 -3.45 0.53 -17.31
CA GLU A 57 -2.55 0.49 -18.46
C GLU A 57 -2.88 -0.71 -19.36
N GLU A 58 -3.01 -1.90 -18.76
CA GLU A 58 -3.41 -3.12 -19.48
C GLU A 58 -4.80 -2.98 -20.10
N ALA A 59 -5.77 -2.44 -19.35
CA ALA A 59 -7.12 -2.21 -19.86
C ALA A 59 -7.16 -1.20 -21.01
N ALA A 60 -6.38 -0.10 -20.91
CA ALA A 60 -6.25 0.87 -21.99
C ALA A 60 -5.70 0.21 -23.27
N THR A 61 -4.63 -0.56 -23.13
CA THR A 61 -3.97 -1.26 -24.24
C THR A 61 -4.93 -2.26 -24.93
N MET A 62 -5.69 -3.03 -24.15
CA MET A 62 -6.69 -3.96 -24.70
C MET A 62 -7.83 -3.26 -25.45
N ILE A 63 -8.25 -2.06 -25.02
CA ILE A 63 -9.27 -1.26 -25.71
C ILE A 63 -8.74 -0.69 -27.03
N VAL A 64 -7.44 -0.39 -27.13
CA VAL A 64 -6.82 0.11 -28.37
C VAL A 64 -6.75 -0.97 -29.46
N ASP A 65 -6.48 -2.22 -29.07
CA ASP A 65 -6.33 -3.35 -30.00
C ASP A 65 -7.67 -3.84 -30.61
N GLU A 66 -8.80 -3.65 -29.93
CA GLU A 66 -10.14 -3.98 -30.44
C GLU A 66 -10.75 -2.84 -31.29
N GLU A 67 -10.10 -2.41 -32.38
CA GLU A 67 -10.61 -1.46 -33.38
C GLU A 67 -11.60 -0.41 -32.81
N ALA A 68 -11.23 0.25 -31.71
CA ALA A 68 -12.08 1.25 -31.10
C ALA A 68 -11.92 2.54 -31.93
N GLU A 69 -12.72 2.66 -33.00
CA GLU A 69 -12.89 3.89 -33.80
C GLU A 69 -13.47 5.07 -32.97
N GLY A 70 -13.57 4.95 -31.64
CA GLY A 70 -14.07 5.96 -30.72
C GLY A 70 -12.95 6.57 -29.88
N ALA A 71 -12.90 7.90 -29.81
CA ALA A 71 -11.98 8.64 -28.94
C ALA A 71 -11.99 8.10 -27.50
N ILE A 72 -10.81 7.78 -26.96
CA ILE A 72 -10.65 7.35 -25.57
C ILE A 72 -10.83 8.57 -24.67
N ARG A 73 -11.73 8.49 -23.68
CA ARG A 73 -11.94 9.58 -22.72
C ARG A 73 -11.09 9.38 -21.48
N ILE A 74 -10.12 10.27 -21.28
CA ILE A 74 -9.30 10.30 -20.07
C ILE A 74 -10.00 11.16 -19.03
N LEU A 75 -10.23 10.62 -17.83
CA LEU A 75 -10.70 11.40 -16.68
C LEU A 75 -9.50 12.05 -15.97
N LEU A 76 -9.45 13.38 -15.99
CA LEU A 76 -8.45 14.16 -15.26
C LEU A 76 -9.15 14.98 -14.17
N GLY A 77 -9.07 14.51 -12.92
CA GLY A 77 -9.85 15.09 -11.83
C GLY A 77 -11.35 14.86 -12.05
N ASP A 78 -12.10 15.93 -12.32
CA ASP A 78 -13.56 15.90 -12.53
C ASP A 78 -13.99 16.11 -14.00
N VAL A 79 -13.04 16.16 -14.94
CA VAL A 79 -13.32 16.46 -16.36
C VAL A 79 -12.82 15.35 -17.26
N PHE A 80 -13.63 14.98 -18.26
CA PHE A 80 -13.25 14.03 -19.31
C PHE A 80 -12.68 14.77 -20.52
N ILE A 81 -11.55 14.27 -21.03
CA ILE A 81 -10.90 14.77 -22.23
C ILE A 81 -10.94 13.67 -23.29
N ASP A 82 -11.47 13.99 -24.47
CA ASP A 82 -11.39 13.12 -25.64
C ASP A 82 -9.92 13.06 -26.09
N SER A 83 -9.34 11.87 -26.10
CA SER A 83 -7.95 11.59 -26.46
C SER A 83 -7.89 10.51 -27.53
N THR A 84 -6.80 10.50 -28.30
CA THR A 84 -6.48 9.34 -29.13
C THR A 84 -5.97 8.20 -28.24
N PRO A 85 -6.06 6.95 -28.72
CA PRO A 85 -5.54 5.80 -27.98
C PRO A 85 -4.06 5.95 -27.57
N GLU A 86 -3.21 6.43 -28.49
CA GLU A 86 -1.77 6.60 -28.23
C GLU A 86 -1.49 7.66 -27.16
N ALA A 87 -2.27 8.75 -27.16
CA ALA A 87 -2.12 9.82 -26.17
C ALA A 87 -2.64 9.40 -24.79
N ALA A 88 -3.59 8.45 -24.73
CA ALA A 88 -4.04 7.86 -23.47
C ALA A 88 -2.98 6.94 -22.87
N GLU A 89 -2.35 6.10 -23.70
CA GLU A 89 -1.22 5.25 -23.28
C GLU A 89 -0.04 6.09 -22.78
N GLU A 90 0.35 7.13 -23.51
CA GLU A 90 1.42 8.04 -23.09
C GLU A 90 1.11 8.72 -21.74
N HIS A 91 -0.16 9.09 -21.51
CA HIS A 91 -0.59 9.70 -20.26
C HIS A 91 -0.48 8.74 -19.08
N VAL A 92 -0.94 7.49 -19.24
CA VAL A 92 -0.88 6.45 -18.21
C VAL A 92 0.58 6.07 -17.93
N ALA A 93 1.41 5.87 -18.96
CA ALA A 93 2.83 5.61 -18.82
C ALA A 93 3.57 6.74 -18.06
N GLY A 94 3.24 8.01 -18.36
CA GLY A 94 3.81 9.17 -17.67
C GLY A 94 3.33 9.36 -16.22
N LEU A 95 2.17 8.79 -15.84
CA LEU A 95 1.73 8.73 -14.44
C LEU A 95 2.50 7.64 -13.69
N ARG A 96 2.69 6.47 -14.30
CA ARG A 96 3.49 5.38 -13.76
C ARG A 96 4.94 5.78 -13.51
N GLU A 97 5.61 6.41 -14.48
CA GLU A 97 7.00 6.88 -14.32
C GLU A 97 7.13 7.90 -13.16
N ARG A 98 6.12 8.74 -12.95
CA ARG A 98 6.09 9.70 -11.83
C ARG A 98 5.90 9.02 -10.48
N LEU A 99 5.19 7.89 -10.41
CA LEU A 99 5.08 7.10 -9.19
C LEU A 99 6.35 6.31 -8.92
N GLU A 100 6.95 5.70 -9.93
CA GLU A 100 8.24 5.01 -9.79
C GLU A 100 9.37 5.96 -9.36
N LYS A 101 9.34 7.23 -9.81
CA LYS A 101 10.30 8.27 -9.34
C LYS A 101 10.03 8.82 -7.94
N ARG A 102 8.91 8.46 -7.30
CA ARG A 102 8.61 8.86 -5.91
C ARG A 102 9.10 7.85 -4.88
N GLU A 103 9.63 6.70 -5.30
CA GLU A 103 10.46 5.82 -4.47
C GLU A 103 11.85 6.43 -4.19
#